data_AF-A0AAV3UX22-F1
#
_entry.id   AF-A0AAV3UX22-F1
#
_cell.length_a   1.000
_cell.length_b   1.000
_cell.length_c   1.000
_cell.angle_alpha   90.00
_cell.angle_beta   90.00
_cell.angle_gamma   90.00
#
_symmetry.space_group_name_H-M   'P 1'
#
loop_
_entity.id
_entity.type
_entity.pdbx_description
1 polymer ?
#
loop_
_entity_poly.entity_id
_entity_poly.type
_entity_poly.pdbx_seq_one_letter_code
_entity_poly.pdbx_strand_id
1 'polypeptide(L)'
;MSNPKAIENYERFLAFVEARFNEADWEDFVLPNRLDLNKKMIARECEFDRKRITENSKIKAKYNEVKADLIVKGILIEDNRTPSEQYSAKATTGKSSVDKRMLKKSQETNAALEEQLYKTTKELEEAKAKLKRLNAIEDHLLATGRL
;
A
#
# COMPACT_ATOMS: atom_id res chain seq x y z
N MET A 1 -30.55 24.69 -8.20
CA MET A 1 -29.54 25.75 -8.05
C MET A 1 -28.15 25.13 -8.11
N SER A 2 -27.25 25.65 -8.95
CA SER A 2 -25.88 25.13 -9.06
C SER A 2 -25.09 25.45 -7.80
N ASN A 3 -24.39 24.47 -7.24
CA ASN A 3 -23.53 24.66 -6.08
C ASN A 3 -22.36 25.58 -6.46
N PRO A 4 -22.19 26.76 -5.85
CA PRO A 4 -21.16 27.73 -6.22
C PRO A 4 -19.75 27.13 -6.13
N LYS A 5 -19.49 26.28 -5.13
CA LYS A 5 -18.20 25.55 -5.02
C LYS A 5 -17.96 24.59 -6.18
N ALA A 6 -19.00 24.03 -6.78
CA ALA A 6 -18.85 23.13 -7.92
C ALA A 6 -18.47 23.89 -9.20
N ILE A 7 -18.87 25.16 -9.30
CA ILE A 7 -18.48 26.07 -10.39
C ILE A 7 -17.02 26.47 -10.22
N GLU A 8 -16.63 26.93 -9.03
CA GLU A 8 -15.26 27.32 -8.71
C GLU A 8 -14.26 26.18 -8.98
N ASN A 9 -14.56 24.96 -8.52
CA ASN A 9 -13.71 23.79 -8.78
C ASN A 9 -13.58 23.48 -10.28
N TYR A 10 -14.62 23.74 -11.06
CA TYR A 10 -14.60 23.54 -12.50
C TYR A 10 -13.71 24.59 -13.20
N GLU A 11 -13.81 25.85 -12.79
CA GLU A 11 -12.96 26.93 -13.30
C GLU A 11 -11.49 26.69 -12.97
N ARG A 12 -11.16 26.28 -11.74
CA ARG A 12 -9.80 25.89 -11.34
C ARG A 12 -9.26 24.74 -12.21
N PHE A 13 -10.09 23.74 -12.49
CA PHE A 13 -9.71 22.62 -13.35
C PHE A 13 -9.45 23.09 -14.80
N LEU A 14 -10.27 23.99 -15.33
CA LEU A 14 -10.06 24.55 -16.67
C LEU A 14 -8.76 25.34 -16.76
N ALA A 15 -8.47 26.19 -15.78
CA ALA A 15 -7.22 26.96 -15.71
C ALA A 15 -5.99 26.03 -15.65
N PHE A 16 -6.07 24.95 -14.86
CA PHE A 16 -5.03 23.92 -14.85
C PHE A 16 -4.83 23.28 -16.22
N VAL A 17 -5.91 22.87 -16.89
CA VAL A 17 -5.83 22.23 -18.20
C VAL A 17 -5.20 23.17 -19.24
N GLU A 18 -5.60 24.44 -19.25
CA GLU A 18 -5.04 25.46 -20.15
C GLU A 18 -3.55 25.69 -19.89
N ALA A 19 -3.14 25.84 -18.62
CA ALA A 19 -1.74 25.99 -18.25
C ALA A 19 -0.88 24.82 -18.75
N ARG A 20 -1.33 23.57 -18.55
CA ARG A 20 -0.59 22.38 -18.99
C ARG A 20 -0.60 22.18 -20.50
N PHE A 21 -1.62 22.66 -21.21
CA PHE A 21 -1.58 22.69 -22.67
C PHE A 21 -0.52 23.65 -23.20
N ASN A 22 -0.28 24.77 -22.50
CA ASN A 22 0.76 25.73 -22.86
C ASN A 22 2.17 25.26 -22.47
N GLU A 23 2.31 24.64 -21.29
CA GLU A 23 3.60 24.15 -20.76
C GLU A 23 4.04 22.81 -21.38
N ALA A 24 3.10 22.04 -21.96
CA ALA A 24 3.32 20.75 -22.62
C ALA A 24 3.97 19.67 -21.73
N ASP A 25 3.75 19.75 -20.42
CA ASP A 25 4.34 18.94 -19.36
C ASP A 25 3.40 17.82 -18.85
N TRP A 26 2.48 17.37 -19.70
CA TRP A 26 1.47 16.37 -19.33
C TRP A 26 2.07 15.05 -18.84
N GLU A 27 3.28 14.69 -19.27
CA GLU A 27 3.97 13.46 -18.86
C GLU A 27 4.15 13.35 -17.34
N ASP A 28 4.34 14.47 -16.64
CA ASP A 28 4.51 14.51 -15.18
C ASP A 28 3.22 14.14 -14.43
N PHE A 29 2.07 14.24 -15.11
CA PHE A 29 0.75 13.96 -14.57
C PHE A 29 0.22 12.58 -14.99
N VAL A 30 1.03 11.76 -15.66
CA VAL A 30 0.64 10.42 -16.10
C VAL A 30 0.93 9.38 -15.02
N LEU A 31 0.04 8.39 -14.85
CA LEU A 31 0.34 7.25 -13.97
C LEU A 31 1.48 6.40 -14.56
N PRO A 32 2.25 5.66 -13.75
CA PRO A 32 3.35 4.83 -14.26
C PRO A 32 2.96 3.81 -15.35
N ASN A 33 1.69 3.40 -15.39
CA ASN A 33 1.16 2.48 -16.41
C ASN A 33 0.68 3.18 -17.69
N ARG A 34 0.69 4.51 -17.74
CA ARG A 34 0.21 5.36 -18.85
C ARG A 34 -1.25 5.16 -19.26
N LEU A 35 -2.08 4.52 -18.43
CA LEU A 35 -3.49 4.23 -18.76
C LEU A 35 -4.47 5.33 -18.29
N ASP A 36 -4.05 6.16 -17.33
CA ASP A 36 -4.85 7.26 -16.80
C ASP A 36 -3.92 8.34 -16.23
N LEU A 37 -4.47 9.53 -15.98
CA LEU A 37 -3.76 10.60 -15.30
C LEU A 37 -3.79 10.41 -13.78
N ASN A 38 -2.79 10.96 -13.11
CA ASN A 38 -2.68 10.99 -11.67
C ASN A 38 -3.64 12.01 -11.06
N LYS A 39 -4.88 11.59 -10.86
CA LYS A 39 -5.96 12.38 -10.24
C LYS A 39 -5.58 13.00 -8.89
N LYS A 40 -4.64 12.40 -8.13
CA LYS A 40 -4.17 12.99 -6.87
C LYS A 40 -3.29 14.21 -7.09
N MET A 41 -2.39 14.16 -8.07
CA MET A 41 -1.53 15.29 -8.41
C MET A 41 -2.34 16.43 -9.01
N ILE A 42 -3.20 16.13 -9.98
CA ILE A 42 -4.11 17.12 -10.58
C ILE A 42 -4.96 17.81 -9.51
N ALA A 43 -5.54 17.05 -8.58
CA ALA A 43 -6.37 17.61 -7.52
C ALA A 43 -5.59 18.50 -6.54
N ARG A 44 -4.28 18.23 -6.33
CA ARG A 44 -3.41 19.11 -5.53
C ARG A 44 -3.15 20.42 -6.24
N GLU A 45 -2.82 20.38 -7.52
CA GLU A 45 -2.61 21.58 -8.35
C GLU A 45 -3.87 22.43 -8.47
N CYS A 46 -5.04 21.79 -8.58
CA CYS A 46 -6.32 22.48 -8.64
C CYS A 46 -6.90 22.85 -7.26
N GLU A 47 -6.19 22.53 -6.17
CA GLU A 47 -6.58 22.77 -4.77
C GLU A 47 -7.98 22.24 -4.39
N PHE A 48 -8.35 21.04 -4.86
CA PHE A 48 -9.61 20.41 -4.47
C PHE A 48 -9.46 18.93 -4.12
N ASP A 49 -10.52 18.30 -3.59
CA ASP A 49 -10.52 16.87 -3.34
C ASP A 49 -10.58 16.07 -4.65
N ARG A 50 -9.74 15.04 -4.80
CA ARG A 50 -9.69 14.16 -5.98
C ARG A 50 -11.05 13.59 -6.40
N LYS A 51 -11.97 13.41 -5.45
CA LYS A 51 -13.33 12.91 -5.72
C LYS A 51 -14.11 13.86 -6.60
N ARG A 52 -13.79 15.16 -6.62
CA ARG A 52 -14.44 16.15 -7.49
C ARG A 52 -14.23 15.85 -8.97
N ILE A 53 -13.10 15.24 -9.35
CA ILE A 53 -12.86 14.79 -10.73
C ILE A 53 -13.88 13.73 -11.16
N THR A 54 -14.31 12.88 -10.22
CA THR A 54 -15.26 11.78 -10.51
C THR A 54 -16.73 12.13 -10.24
N GLU A 55 -17.00 12.99 -9.25
CA GLU A 55 -18.34 13.34 -8.80
C GLU A 55 -18.94 14.53 -9.57
N ASN A 56 -18.13 15.53 -9.94
CA ASN A 56 -18.61 16.67 -10.70
C ASN A 56 -18.69 16.29 -12.18
N SER A 57 -19.90 16.18 -12.71
CA SER A 57 -20.14 15.76 -14.10
C SER A 57 -19.43 16.65 -15.14
N LYS A 58 -19.29 17.96 -14.87
CA LYS A 58 -18.58 18.89 -15.76
C LYS A 58 -17.07 18.64 -15.77
N ILE A 59 -16.47 18.51 -14.59
CA ILE A 59 -15.03 18.18 -14.47
C ILE A 59 -14.77 16.82 -15.10
N LYS A 60 -15.64 15.84 -14.85
CA LYS A 60 -15.53 14.50 -15.42
C LYS A 60 -15.58 14.50 -16.95
N ALA A 61 -16.51 15.25 -17.55
CA ALA A 61 -16.61 15.40 -18.99
C ALA A 61 -15.31 16.00 -19.56
N LYS A 62 -14.85 17.12 -19.00
CA LYS A 62 -13.63 17.78 -19.47
C LYS A 62 -12.38 16.92 -19.27
N TYR A 63 -12.30 16.20 -18.15
CA TYR A 63 -11.22 15.25 -17.89
C TYR A 63 -11.18 14.13 -18.95
N ASN A 64 -12.33 13.61 -19.36
CA ASN A 64 -12.41 12.58 -20.41
C ASN A 64 -12.01 13.13 -21.79
N GLU A 65 -12.36 14.39 -22.11
CA GLU A 65 -11.90 15.05 -23.33
C GLU A 65 -10.37 15.16 -23.35
N VAL A 66 -9.78 15.71 -22.28
CA VAL A 66 -8.31 15.82 -22.15
C VAL A 66 -7.66 14.45 -22.25
N LYS A 67 -8.25 13.43 -21.64
CA LYS A 67 -7.75 12.06 -21.74
C LYS A 67 -7.73 11.57 -23.20
N ALA A 68 -8.81 11.79 -23.94
CA ALA A 68 -8.88 11.40 -25.35
C ALA A 68 -7.81 12.13 -26.19
N ASP A 69 -7.63 13.43 -25.96
CA ASP A 69 -6.59 14.22 -26.64
C ASP A 69 -5.19 13.69 -26.34
N LEU A 70 -4.91 13.33 -25.09
CA LEU A 70 -3.62 12.78 -24.68
C LEU A 70 -3.37 11.37 -25.23
N ILE A 71 -4.43 10.59 -25.48
CA ILE A 71 -4.32 9.30 -26.20
C ILE A 71 -3.96 9.56 -27.66
N VAL A 72 -4.63 10.52 -28.33
CA VAL A 72 -4.31 10.89 -29.72
C VAL A 72 -2.88 11.42 -29.85
N LYS A 73 -2.40 12.16 -28.86
CA LYS A 73 -1.00 12.64 -28.78
C LYS A 73 0.02 11.55 -28.43
N GLY A 74 -0.41 10.33 -28.10
CA GLY A 74 0.47 9.21 -27.73
C GLY A 74 1.07 9.32 -26.32
N ILE A 75 0.60 10.25 -25.49
CA ILE A 75 1.05 10.44 -24.10
C ILE A 75 0.40 9.37 -23.20
N LEU A 76 -0.88 9.10 -23.43
CA LEU A 76 -1.63 8.02 -22.77
C LEU A 76 -1.85 6.85 -23.72
N ILE A 77 -1.95 5.66 -23.14
CA ILE A 77 -2.27 4.42 -23.86
C ILE A 77 -3.77 4.15 -23.71
N GLU A 78 -4.41 3.77 -24.80
CA GLU A 78 -5.81 3.34 -24.78
C GLU A 78 -5.96 2.03 -23.99
N ASP A 79 -6.85 2.05 -23.00
CA ASP A 79 -7.13 0.86 -22.19
C ASP A 79 -8.15 -0.03 -22.90
N ASN A 80 -7.65 -0.94 -23.74
CA ASN A 80 -8.46 -1.90 -24.49
C ASN A 80 -9.10 -3.01 -23.64
N ARG A 81 -8.88 -3.01 -22.32
CA ARG A 81 -9.46 -4.01 -21.42
C ARG A 81 -10.96 -3.76 -21.26
N THR A 82 -11.72 -4.84 -21.28
CA THR A 82 -13.16 -4.78 -21.00
C THR A 82 -13.41 -4.27 -19.58
N PRO A 83 -14.59 -3.68 -19.29
CA PRO A 83 -14.93 -3.23 -17.93
C PRO A 83 -14.72 -4.34 -16.89
N SER A 84 -15.09 -5.59 -17.21
CA SER A 84 -14.89 -6.76 -16.35
C SER A 84 -13.42 -6.99 -15.97
N GLU A 85 -12.51 -6.90 -16.94
CA GLU A 85 -11.07 -7.03 -16.74
C GLU A 85 -10.47 -5.85 -15.95
N GLN A 86 -11.02 -4.64 -16.12
CA GLN A 86 -10.62 -3.49 -15.32
C GLN A 86 -11.04 -3.63 -13.84
N TYR A 87 -12.23 -4.19 -13.59
CA TYR A 87 -12.70 -4.47 -12.23
C TYR A 87 -11.87 -5.56 -11.53
N SER A 88 -11.53 -6.64 -12.24
CA SER A 88 -10.71 -7.72 -11.67
C SER A 88 -9.28 -7.26 -11.34
N ALA A 89 -8.66 -6.45 -12.20
CA ALA A 89 -7.34 -5.87 -11.94
C ALA A 89 -7.32 -4.98 -10.67
N LYS A 90 -8.35 -4.17 -10.44
CA LYS A 90 -8.49 -3.36 -9.21
C LYS A 90 -8.64 -4.22 -7.96
N ALA A 91 -9.39 -5.32 -8.04
CA ALA A 91 -9.60 -6.25 -6.92
C ALA A 91 -8.29 -6.94 -6.51
N THR A 92 -7.43 -7.30 -7.47
CA THR A 92 -6.13 -7.94 -7.23
C THR A 92 -5.16 -7.01 -6.49
N THR A 93 -5.10 -5.72 -6.85
CA THR A 93 -4.24 -4.75 -6.16
C THR A 93 -4.67 -4.52 -4.71
N GLY A 94 -5.97 -4.57 -4.43
CA GLY A 94 -6.51 -4.49 -3.07
C GLY A 94 -6.05 -5.67 -2.19
N LYS A 95 -6.15 -6.90 -2.72
CA LYS A 95 -5.68 -8.12 -2.02
C LYS A 95 -4.19 -8.06 -1.68
N SER A 96 -3.34 -7.60 -2.62
CA SER A 96 -1.89 -7.50 -2.41
C SER A 96 -1.49 -6.66 -1.19
N SER A 97 -2.24 -5.61 -0.86
CA SER A 97 -1.95 -4.76 0.31
C SER A 97 -2.31 -5.41 1.65
N VAL A 98 -3.40 -6.19 1.68
CA VAL A 98 -3.81 -7.00 2.83
C VAL A 98 -2.83 -8.15 3.03
N ASP A 99 -2.45 -8.82 1.95
CA ASP A 99 -1.49 -9.93 1.96
C ASP A 99 -0.12 -9.47 2.49
N LYS A 100 0.38 -8.31 2.06
CA LYS A 100 1.63 -7.73 2.60
C LYS A 100 1.56 -7.45 4.10
N ARG A 101 0.41 -6.96 4.59
CA ARG A 101 0.22 -6.67 6.02
C ARG A 101 0.13 -7.97 6.83
N MET A 102 -0.56 -8.99 6.31
CA MET A 102 -0.62 -10.30 6.93
C MET A 102 0.75 -10.98 6.97
N LEU A 103 1.52 -10.90 5.87
CA LEU A 103 2.87 -11.44 5.80
C LEU A 103 3.80 -10.79 6.82
N LYS A 104 3.78 -9.46 6.94
CA LYS A 104 4.59 -8.75 7.94
C LYS A 104 4.22 -9.17 9.36
N LYS A 105 2.92 -9.28 9.66
CA LYS A 105 2.45 -9.74 10.97
C LYS A 105 2.91 -11.18 11.25
N SER A 106 2.86 -12.07 10.26
CA SER A 106 3.34 -13.45 10.38
C SER A 106 4.85 -13.53 10.63
N GLN A 107 5.64 -12.65 10.01
CA GLN A 107 7.09 -12.58 10.24
C GLN A 107 7.41 -12.10 11.66
N GLU A 108 6.71 -11.07 12.14
CA GLU A 108 6.86 -10.57 13.51
C GLU A 108 6.49 -11.64 14.55
N THR A 109 5.40 -12.38 14.33
CA THR A 109 5.01 -13.47 15.25
C THR A 109 5.99 -14.63 15.24
N ASN A 110 6.54 -14.99 14.07
CA ASN A 110 7.52 -16.07 13.98
C ASN A 110 8.82 -15.70 14.71
N ALA A 111 9.32 -14.47 14.54
CA ALA A 111 10.50 -13.99 15.25
C ALA A 111 10.29 -14.01 16.78
N ALA A 112 9.12 -13.58 17.26
CA ALA A 112 8.80 -13.62 18.69
C ALA A 112 8.70 -15.06 19.24
N LEU A 113 8.15 -16.00 18.45
CA LEU A 113 8.09 -17.41 18.82
C LEU A 113 9.48 -18.06 18.85
N GLU A 114 10.35 -17.75 17.89
CA GLU A 114 11.75 -18.20 17.86
C GLU A 114 12.53 -17.72 19.10
N GLU A 115 12.34 -16.45 19.50
CA GLU A 115 12.96 -15.91 20.71
C GLU A 115 12.47 -16.62 21.98
N GLN A 116 11.15 -16.89 22.08
CA GLN A 116 10.60 -17.65 23.20
C GLN A 116 11.14 -19.08 23.24
N LEU A 117 11.20 -19.76 22.10
CA LEU A 117 11.78 -21.10 22.01
C LEU A 117 13.24 -21.11 22.45
N TYR A 118 14.04 -20.14 22.01
CA TYR A 118 15.43 -20.02 22.43
C TYR A 118 15.56 -19.80 23.95
N LYS A 119 14.73 -18.92 24.53
CA LYS A 119 14.74 -18.67 25.97
C LYS A 119 14.36 -19.91 26.77
N THR A 120 13.27 -20.58 26.40
CA THR A 120 12.78 -21.78 27.10
C THR A 120 13.75 -22.95 26.97
N THR A 121 14.36 -23.14 25.79
CA THR A 121 15.37 -24.20 25.61
C THR A 121 16.60 -23.97 26.46
N LYS A 122 17.09 -22.72 26.55
CA LYS A 122 18.19 -22.36 27.44
C LYS A 122 17.87 -22.61 28.92
N GLU A 123 16.70 -22.16 29.39
CA GLU A 123 16.26 -22.40 30.77
C GLU A 123 16.17 -23.90 31.09
N LEU A 124 15.71 -24.70 30.13
CA LEU A 124 15.59 -26.15 30.26
C LEU A 124 16.97 -26.83 30.31
N GLU A 125 17.94 -26.38 29.51
CA GLU A 125 19.32 -26.87 29.60
C GLU A 125 19.98 -26.53 30.94
N GLU A 126 19.81 -25.30 31.42
CA GLU A 126 20.32 -24.88 32.73
C GLU A 126 19.70 -25.70 33.87
N ALA A 127 18.40 -25.98 33.81
CA ALA A 127 17.71 -26.82 34.78
C ALA A 127 18.22 -28.27 34.75
N LYS A 128 18.41 -28.85 33.56
CA LYS A 128 19.00 -30.18 33.39
C LYS A 128 20.42 -30.26 33.93
N ALA A 129 21.24 -29.23 33.72
CA ALA A 129 22.61 -29.19 34.26
C ALA A 129 22.61 -29.15 35.80
N LYS A 130 21.72 -28.35 36.40
CA LYS A 130 21.55 -28.30 37.87
C LYS A 130 21.10 -29.65 38.43
N LEU A 131 20.09 -30.29 37.81
CA LEU A 131 19.62 -31.61 38.20
C LEU A 131 20.74 -32.65 38.13
N LYS A 132 21.51 -32.67 37.04
CA LYS A 132 22.65 -33.58 36.89
C LYS A 132 23.68 -33.41 38.01
N ARG A 133 23.95 -32.16 38.40
CA ARG A 133 24.87 -31.86 39.50
C ARG A 133 24.31 -32.31 40.85
N LEU A 134 23.03 -32.09 41.11
CA LEU A 134 22.37 -32.52 42.35
C LEU A 134 22.35 -34.06 42.45
N ASN A 135 21.99 -34.75 41.37
CA ASN A 135 22.00 -36.22 41.33
C ASN A 135 23.40 -36.77 41.62
N ALA A 136 24.45 -36.18 41.05
CA ALA A 136 25.82 -36.61 41.34
C ALA A 136 26.22 -36.42 42.81
N ILE A 137 25.71 -35.38 43.48
CA ILE A 137 25.90 -35.16 44.92
C ILE A 137 25.10 -36.18 45.74
N GLU A 138 23.84 -36.44 45.36
CA GLU A 138 23.01 -37.47 46.01
C GLU A 138 23.65 -38.86 45.88
N ASP A 139 24.15 -39.23 44.70
CA ASP A 139 24.83 -40.50 44.47
C ASP A 139 26.09 -40.64 45.34
N HIS A 140 26.88 -39.57 45.47
CA HIS A 140 28.06 -39.54 46.34
C HIS A 140 27.69 -39.68 47.82
N LEU A 141 26.63 -38.99 48.27
CA LEU A 141 26.10 -39.07 49.62
C LEU A 141 25.58 -40.46 49.95
N LEU A 142 24.85 -41.09 49.03
CA LEU A 142 24.36 -42.46 49.18
C LEU A 142 25.51 -43.47 49.26
N ALA A 143 26.56 -43.26 48.47
CA ALA A 143 27.72 -44.16 48.43
C ALA A 143 28.63 -44.04 49.65
N THR A 144 28.84 -42.83 50.19
CA THR A 144 29.86 -42.56 51.23
C THR A 144 29.31 -42.12 52.58
N GLY A 145 28.02 -41.75 52.64
CA GLY A 145 27.37 -41.22 53.86
C GLY A 145 27.89 -39.86 54.32
N ARG A 146 28.74 -39.20 53.54
CA ARG A 146 29.36 -37.90 53.86
C ARG A 146 29.24 -36.92 52.69
N LEU A 147 29.14 -35.65 53.04
CA LEU A 147 28.95 -34.52 52.13
C LEU A 147 30.28 -33.90 51.72
#